data_AF-A0A831ZKH8-F1
#
_entry.id   AF-A0A831ZKH8-F1
#
_cell.length_a   1.000
_cell.length_b   1.000
_cell.length_c   1.000
_cell.angle_alpha   90.00
_cell.angle_beta   90.00
_cell.angle_gamma   90.00
#
_symmetry.space_group_name_H-M   'P 1'
#
loop_
_entity.id
_entity.type
_entity.pdbx_description
1 polymer ?
#
loop_
_entity_poly.entity_id
_entity_poly.type
_entity_poly.pdbx_seq_one_letter_code
_entity_poly.pdbx_strand_id
1 'polypeptide(L)'
;MCQFYQKALLEHPQAQQAREFLRNRGLNQASLTEFEIGYAPPEWQNLPDVFSPDKLEQLGLLIEKEDGKQYHRFRNRIMFPIRDRRGRVIGFGGRVLDQSTPKYLNSPETEIFQKRQEIYGLHQVLQAHDRLHRLLVVEGYMDVISLSRHGVSYAVATLGTASSREQYELLFRYCKHLVLCFDGDQAGQAAAWRAIKILLQIMRSEREIRIMQLPQGHDPDSLIQEQGKDQFSTQIDKAVVLSDFFFDYLAKQHDLNTIEGRSALVRVARPLIAEIPDETYSQLMHARLSEVAQISLSVKRPQRIRSSQYQPVQGLDSKLSLVKTAINILIQNPEMIRVVNNQPRDWKMIDDADIDVLLLVYETIDHNSDATFLELMEQLEHHHLFERLKSLINKLLLTESEIEAELSDVITGLNKETRQQRVNQLVSKASQKALNTQEKEELSQLLTDK
;
A
#
# COMPACT_ATOMS: atom_id res chain seq x y z
N MET A 1 -30.03 -13.79 23.08
CA MET A 1 -29.13 -12.81 23.74
C MET A 1 -29.40 -11.38 23.29
N CYS A 2 -29.36 -11.05 21.99
CA CYS A 2 -29.67 -9.67 21.53
C CYS A 2 -31.01 -9.14 22.07
N GLN A 3 -32.10 -9.89 21.88
CA GLN A 3 -33.43 -9.56 22.41
C GLN A 3 -33.45 -9.38 23.95
N PHE A 4 -32.64 -10.16 24.68
CA PHE A 4 -32.52 -10.02 26.13
C PHE A 4 -31.91 -8.66 26.48
N TYR A 5 -30.82 -8.25 25.83
CA TYR A 5 -30.20 -6.95 26.07
C TYR A 5 -31.11 -5.79 25.65
N GLN A 6 -31.85 -5.90 24.55
CA GLN A 6 -32.83 -4.89 24.14
C GLN A 6 -33.94 -4.75 25.19
N LYS A 7 -34.50 -5.88 25.66
CA LYS A 7 -35.50 -5.88 26.73
C LYS A 7 -34.95 -5.27 28.01
N ALA A 8 -33.72 -5.63 28.40
CA ALA A 8 -33.05 -5.07 29.57
C ALA A 8 -32.84 -3.54 29.46
N LEU A 9 -32.55 -3.00 28.27
CA LEU A 9 -32.44 -1.55 28.07
C LEU A 9 -33.77 -0.83 28.38
N LEU A 10 -34.90 -1.44 28.04
CA LEU A 10 -36.23 -0.87 28.25
C LEU A 10 -36.71 -1.04 29.70
N GLU A 11 -36.54 -2.24 30.27
CA GLU A 11 -37.23 -2.64 31.50
C GLU A 11 -36.34 -2.67 32.74
N HIS A 12 -35.02 -2.86 32.58
CA HIS A 12 -34.15 -3.05 33.75
C HIS A 12 -34.08 -1.74 34.57
N PRO A 13 -34.25 -1.80 35.91
CA PRO A 13 -34.22 -0.60 36.75
C PRO A 13 -32.92 0.19 36.61
N GLN A 14 -31.78 -0.51 36.53
CA GLN A 14 -30.46 0.11 36.40
C GLN A 14 -30.10 0.55 34.97
N ALA A 15 -30.95 0.28 33.98
CA ALA A 15 -30.74 0.78 32.63
C ALA A 15 -31.07 2.28 32.47
N GLN A 16 -31.53 2.97 33.52
CA GLN A 16 -31.83 4.40 33.47
C GLN A 16 -30.63 5.24 32.99
N GLN A 17 -29.44 4.99 33.55
CA GLN A 17 -28.22 5.68 33.13
C GLN A 17 -27.89 5.42 31.65
N ALA A 18 -28.15 4.20 31.16
CA ALA A 18 -27.96 3.84 29.76
C ALA A 18 -28.91 4.62 28.85
N ARG A 19 -30.20 4.67 29.20
CA ARG A 19 -31.23 5.41 28.47
C ARG A 19 -30.95 6.90 28.44
N GLU A 20 -30.55 7.49 29.56
CA GLU A 20 -30.17 8.90 29.66
C GLU A 20 -28.94 9.21 28.81
N PHE A 21 -27.92 8.35 28.85
CA PHE A 21 -26.74 8.51 28.01
C PHE A 21 -27.10 8.49 26.51
N LEU A 22 -27.88 7.51 26.07
CA LEU A 22 -28.30 7.38 24.66
C LEU A 22 -29.16 8.57 24.22
N ARG A 23 -30.09 9.02 25.08
CA ARG A 23 -30.91 10.20 24.82
C ARG A 23 -30.06 11.47 24.72
N ASN A 24 -29.09 11.66 25.61
CA ASN A 24 -28.20 12.83 25.56
C ASN A 24 -27.30 12.83 24.32
N ARG A 25 -27.04 11.66 23.73
CA ARG A 25 -26.38 11.52 22.43
C ARG A 25 -27.33 11.67 21.24
N GLY A 26 -28.62 11.94 21.48
CA GLY A 26 -29.62 12.14 20.43
C GLY A 26 -30.12 10.86 19.76
N LEU A 27 -29.89 9.68 20.36
CA LEU A 27 -30.37 8.41 19.81
C LEU A 27 -31.85 8.22 20.17
N ASN A 28 -32.69 8.14 19.14
CA ASN A 28 -34.13 7.94 19.26
C ASN A 28 -34.50 6.45 19.13
N GLN A 29 -35.80 6.14 19.30
CA GLN A 29 -36.30 4.77 19.23
C GLN A 29 -35.98 4.09 17.88
N ALA A 30 -36.02 4.84 16.76
CA ALA A 30 -35.69 4.30 15.45
C ALA A 30 -34.23 3.82 15.39
N SER A 31 -33.28 4.60 15.89
CA SER A 31 -31.88 4.19 16.00
C SER A 31 -31.69 2.99 16.93
N LEU A 32 -32.38 2.96 18.07
CA LEU A 32 -32.32 1.82 19.00
C LEU A 32 -32.83 0.53 18.35
N THR A 33 -33.89 0.62 17.53
CA THR A 33 -34.46 -0.51 16.80
C THR A 33 -33.58 -0.94 15.62
N GLU A 34 -33.14 -0.01 14.78
CA GLU A 34 -32.32 -0.28 13.58
C GLU A 34 -30.99 -0.97 13.93
N PHE A 35 -30.33 -0.51 14.99
CA PHE A 35 -29.04 -1.04 15.44
C PHE A 35 -29.17 -2.04 16.59
N GLU A 36 -30.42 -2.38 16.98
CA GLU A 36 -30.75 -3.32 18.05
C GLU A 36 -30.01 -3.07 19.37
N ILE A 37 -29.85 -1.80 19.72
CA ILE A 37 -29.07 -1.39 20.89
C ILE A 37 -29.71 -1.94 22.16
N GLY A 38 -28.88 -2.51 23.03
CA GLY A 38 -29.31 -3.11 24.28
C GLY A 38 -28.50 -2.63 25.49
N TYR A 39 -28.75 -3.25 26.64
CA TYR A 39 -28.03 -3.02 27.89
C TYR A 39 -27.69 -4.36 28.54
N ALA A 40 -26.43 -4.52 28.94
CA ALA A 40 -25.99 -5.61 29.79
C ALA A 40 -26.07 -5.16 31.26
N PRO A 41 -26.96 -5.78 32.06
CA PRO A 41 -27.09 -5.47 33.49
C PRO A 41 -25.77 -5.66 34.28
N PRO A 42 -25.60 -5.01 35.44
CA PRO A 42 -24.32 -5.01 36.16
C PRO A 42 -24.00 -6.32 36.89
N GLU A 43 -24.97 -7.22 37.05
CA GLU A 43 -24.79 -8.50 37.76
C GLU A 43 -23.72 -9.37 37.09
N TRP A 44 -22.98 -10.11 37.92
CA TRP A 44 -21.94 -11.04 37.46
C TRP A 44 -22.49 -12.14 36.57
N GLN A 45 -23.73 -12.57 36.81
CA GLN A 45 -24.46 -13.56 36.02
C GLN A 45 -25.80 -12.96 35.55
N ASN A 46 -25.72 -12.00 34.63
CA ASN A 46 -26.90 -11.28 34.11
C ASN A 46 -27.67 -11.98 32.97
N LEU A 47 -27.12 -13.02 32.33
CA LEU A 47 -27.77 -13.72 31.23
C LEU A 47 -28.70 -14.80 31.80
N PRO A 48 -29.88 -15.03 31.19
CA PRO A 48 -30.81 -16.07 31.63
C PRO A 48 -30.22 -17.49 31.51
N ASP A 49 -30.59 -18.36 32.45
CA ASP A 49 -30.14 -19.77 32.54
C ASP A 49 -30.50 -20.65 31.33
N VAL A 50 -31.38 -20.17 30.45
CA VAL A 50 -31.69 -20.84 29.17
C VAL A 50 -30.47 -20.96 28.25
N PHE A 51 -29.44 -20.14 28.47
CA PHE A 51 -28.18 -20.22 27.74
C PHE A 51 -27.21 -21.15 28.46
N SER A 52 -26.90 -22.30 27.85
CA SER A 52 -25.95 -23.26 28.41
C SER A 52 -24.55 -22.65 28.58
N PRO A 53 -23.86 -22.88 29.72
CA PRO A 53 -22.51 -22.37 29.98
C PRO A 53 -21.51 -22.65 28.85
N ASP A 54 -21.45 -23.89 28.34
CA ASP A 54 -20.53 -24.29 27.26
C ASP A 54 -20.66 -23.42 26.01
N LYS A 55 -21.90 -23.08 25.62
CA LYS A 55 -22.16 -22.20 24.48
C LYS A 55 -21.77 -20.76 24.78
N LEU A 56 -21.98 -20.30 26.01
CA LEU A 56 -21.59 -18.95 26.40
C LEU A 56 -20.06 -18.81 26.40
N GLU A 57 -19.34 -19.84 26.82
CA GLU A 57 -17.88 -19.89 26.75
C GLU A 57 -17.38 -19.90 25.30
N GLN A 58 -17.94 -20.76 24.44
CA GLN A 58 -17.61 -20.82 23.01
C GLN A 58 -17.83 -19.49 22.28
N LEU A 59 -18.86 -18.73 22.67
CA LEU A 59 -19.16 -17.40 22.14
C LEU A 59 -18.37 -16.28 22.84
N GLY A 60 -17.54 -16.61 23.82
CA GLY A 60 -16.73 -15.67 24.58
C GLY A 60 -17.55 -14.73 25.45
N LEU A 61 -18.74 -15.15 25.88
CA LEU A 61 -19.66 -14.41 26.73
C LEU A 61 -19.60 -14.83 28.20
N LEU A 62 -19.01 -15.99 28.48
CA LEU A 62 -18.62 -16.45 29.81
C LEU A 62 -17.10 -16.34 29.95
N ILE A 63 -16.64 -15.85 31.11
CA ILE A 63 -15.22 -15.83 31.48
C ILE A 63 -15.05 -16.69 32.72
N GLU A 64 -14.16 -17.66 32.64
CA GLU A 64 -13.71 -18.47 33.77
C GLU A 64 -12.36 -17.97 34.28
N LYS A 65 -12.23 -17.84 35.60
CA LYS A 65 -10.95 -17.54 36.26
C LYS A 65 -10.24 -18.80 36.69
N GLU A 66 -8.94 -18.67 36.96
CA GLU A 66 -8.10 -19.73 37.52
C GLU A 66 -8.63 -20.32 38.85
N ASP A 67 -9.39 -19.54 39.62
CA ASP A 67 -10.04 -19.99 40.87
C ASP A 67 -11.40 -20.67 40.65
N GLY A 68 -11.76 -21.00 39.39
CA GLY A 68 -13.01 -21.65 39.00
C GLY A 68 -14.23 -20.74 39.02
N LYS A 69 -14.09 -19.45 39.33
CA LYS A 69 -15.22 -18.50 39.30
C LYS A 69 -15.55 -18.11 37.87
N GLN A 70 -16.82 -18.26 37.53
CA GLN A 70 -17.38 -17.89 36.23
C GLN A 70 -18.23 -16.64 36.32
N TYR A 71 -18.13 -15.77 35.31
CA TYR A 71 -18.97 -14.58 35.17
C TYR A 71 -19.15 -14.15 33.72
N HIS A 72 -20.24 -13.44 33.44
CA HIS A 72 -20.52 -12.93 32.09
C HIS A 72 -19.60 -11.78 31.73
N ARG A 73 -19.11 -11.81 30.49
CA ARG A 73 -18.15 -10.84 29.95
C ARG A 73 -18.66 -9.40 29.99
N PHE A 74 -19.89 -9.20 29.56
CA PHE A 74 -20.49 -7.86 29.46
C PHE A 74 -21.33 -7.57 30.70
N ARG A 75 -20.98 -6.49 31.40
CA ARG A 75 -21.67 -6.02 32.60
C ARG A 75 -21.65 -4.51 32.62
N ASN A 76 -22.75 -3.90 33.05
CA ASN A 76 -22.95 -2.45 33.09
C ASN A 76 -22.56 -1.74 31.79
N ARG A 77 -22.99 -2.28 30.65
CA ARG A 77 -22.59 -1.79 29.32
C ARG A 77 -23.78 -1.58 28.41
N ILE A 78 -23.74 -0.51 27.60
CA ILE A 78 -24.57 -0.40 26.40
C ILE A 78 -24.04 -1.41 25.39
N MET A 79 -24.95 -2.20 24.82
CA MET A 79 -24.64 -3.30 23.93
C MET A 79 -24.94 -2.93 22.48
N PHE A 80 -23.96 -3.17 21.61
CA PHE A 80 -24.02 -2.94 20.17
C PHE A 80 -23.86 -4.31 19.47
N PRO A 81 -24.96 -4.94 19.02
CA PRO A 81 -24.89 -6.19 18.28
C PRO A 81 -24.11 -6.04 16.98
N ILE A 82 -23.19 -6.95 16.72
CA ILE A 82 -22.42 -7.03 15.49
C ILE A 82 -23.09 -8.08 14.60
N ARG A 83 -23.50 -7.68 13.40
CA ARG A 83 -24.19 -8.53 12.44
C ARG A 83 -23.27 -8.91 11.30
N ASP A 84 -23.37 -10.16 10.87
CA ASP A 84 -22.81 -10.57 9.59
C ASP A 84 -23.64 -9.97 8.43
N ARG A 85 -23.16 -10.18 7.20
CA ARG A 85 -23.84 -9.72 5.98
C ARG A 85 -25.27 -10.26 5.82
N ARG A 86 -25.59 -11.42 6.41
CA ARG A 86 -26.92 -12.05 6.37
C ARG A 86 -27.83 -11.54 7.49
N GLY A 87 -27.35 -10.63 8.34
CA GLY A 87 -28.11 -10.09 9.47
C GLY A 87 -28.11 -10.98 10.70
N ARG A 88 -27.24 -11.99 10.78
CA ARG A 88 -27.12 -12.83 11.98
C ARG A 88 -26.24 -12.11 12.98
N VAL A 89 -26.66 -12.05 14.26
CA VAL A 89 -25.82 -11.53 15.33
C VAL A 89 -24.69 -12.52 15.62
N ILE A 90 -23.45 -12.09 15.38
CA ILE A 90 -22.24 -12.92 15.51
C ILE A 90 -21.36 -12.48 16.68
N GLY A 91 -21.53 -11.27 17.18
CA GLY A 91 -20.76 -10.75 18.31
C GLY A 91 -21.39 -9.48 18.89
N PHE A 92 -20.74 -8.90 19.89
CA PHE A 92 -21.17 -7.66 20.51
C PHE A 92 -20.01 -6.71 20.75
N GLY A 93 -20.25 -5.42 20.56
CA GLY A 93 -19.53 -4.33 21.20
C GLY A 93 -20.24 -3.89 22.47
N GLY A 94 -19.50 -3.43 23.47
CA GLY A 94 -20.03 -3.02 24.77
C GLY A 94 -19.35 -1.77 25.29
N ARG A 95 -20.11 -0.69 25.55
CA ARG A 95 -19.60 0.58 26.08
C ARG A 95 -19.96 0.74 27.56
N VAL A 96 -18.97 1.03 28.40
CA VAL A 96 -19.22 1.33 29.84
C VAL A 96 -20.03 2.62 30.00
N LEU A 97 -20.76 2.73 31.11
CA LEU A 97 -21.47 3.94 31.52
C LEU A 97 -20.71 4.74 32.59
N ASP A 98 -19.70 4.11 33.19
CA ASP A 98 -18.88 4.64 34.28
C ASP A 98 -17.41 4.78 33.83
N GLN A 99 -16.50 4.92 34.79
CA GLN A 99 -15.05 5.04 34.54
C GLN A 99 -14.34 3.69 34.39
N SER A 100 -15.07 2.57 34.30
CA SER A 100 -14.48 1.25 34.13
C SER A 100 -13.73 1.14 32.81
N THR A 101 -12.64 0.38 32.81
CA THR A 101 -11.85 0.12 31.60
C THR A 101 -12.03 -1.32 31.11
N PRO A 102 -11.94 -1.57 29.79
CA PRO A 102 -11.84 -0.59 28.70
C PRO A 102 -13.19 0.11 28.40
N LYS A 103 -13.13 1.34 27.88
CA LYS A 103 -14.30 2.17 27.50
C LYS A 103 -15.23 1.42 26.54
N TYR A 104 -14.65 0.79 25.52
CA TYR A 104 -15.31 -0.14 24.61
C TYR A 104 -14.69 -1.52 24.75
N LEU A 105 -15.52 -2.55 24.76
CA LEU A 105 -15.13 -3.95 24.82
C LEU A 105 -15.82 -4.68 23.68
N ASN A 106 -15.08 -5.42 22.88
CA ASN A 106 -15.66 -6.31 21.88
C ASN A 106 -15.67 -7.75 22.41
N SER A 107 -16.59 -8.57 21.89
CA SER A 107 -16.50 -10.03 21.96
C SER A 107 -15.09 -10.48 21.53
N PRO A 108 -14.53 -11.56 22.11
CA PRO A 108 -13.29 -12.14 21.61
C PRO A 108 -13.52 -12.76 20.22
N GLU A 109 -12.45 -13.21 19.56
CA GLU A 109 -12.59 -14.03 18.35
C GLU A 109 -13.34 -15.32 18.70
N THR A 110 -14.23 -15.77 17.81
CA THR A 110 -14.98 -17.03 17.95
C THR A 110 -15.08 -17.69 16.57
N GLU A 111 -15.62 -18.92 16.50
CA GLU A 111 -15.84 -19.60 15.23
C GLU A 111 -16.73 -18.78 14.26
N ILE A 112 -17.67 -18.01 14.79
CA ILE A 112 -18.63 -17.22 14.00
C ILE A 112 -18.27 -15.73 13.90
N PHE A 113 -17.25 -15.27 14.62
CA PHE A 113 -16.89 -13.86 14.67
C PHE A 113 -15.38 -13.67 14.61
N GLN A 114 -14.92 -13.11 13.48
CA GLN A 114 -13.54 -12.73 13.28
C GLN A 114 -13.42 -11.21 13.09
N LYS A 115 -12.86 -10.47 14.06
CA LYS A 115 -12.87 -8.99 14.03
C LYS A 115 -12.24 -8.43 12.76
N ARG A 116 -11.14 -9.06 12.32
CA ARG A 116 -10.40 -8.67 11.11
C ARG A 116 -11.18 -8.88 9.82
N GLN A 117 -12.34 -9.54 9.82
CA GLN A 117 -13.13 -9.80 8.62
C GLN A 117 -14.49 -9.09 8.63
N GLU A 118 -14.92 -8.62 9.81
CA GLU A 118 -16.25 -8.06 10.00
C GLU A 118 -16.19 -6.53 10.07
N ILE A 119 -17.28 -5.91 9.62
CA ILE A 119 -17.47 -4.47 9.58
C ILE A 119 -18.80 -4.14 10.24
N TYR A 120 -18.79 -3.28 11.26
CA TYR A 120 -20.01 -2.82 11.89
C TYR A 120 -20.79 -1.88 10.97
N GLY A 121 -22.12 -2.00 10.97
CA GLY A 121 -23.01 -1.18 10.14
C GLY A 121 -23.16 -1.69 8.70
N LEU A 122 -22.27 -2.57 8.21
CA LEU A 122 -22.31 -3.02 6.81
C LEU A 122 -23.66 -3.68 6.46
N HIS A 123 -24.23 -4.49 7.35
CA HIS A 123 -25.54 -5.08 7.13
C HIS A 123 -26.63 -4.01 6.94
N GLN A 124 -26.69 -3.01 7.82
CA GLN A 124 -27.65 -1.91 7.73
C GLN A 124 -27.47 -1.12 6.43
N VAL A 125 -26.23 -0.81 6.05
CA VAL A 125 -25.92 -0.13 4.78
C VAL A 125 -26.43 -0.94 3.59
N LEU A 126 -26.23 -2.26 3.57
CA LEU A 126 -26.70 -3.14 2.49
C LEU A 126 -28.22 -3.31 2.46
N GLN A 127 -28.92 -3.07 3.57
CA GLN A 127 -30.39 -3.04 3.58
C GLN A 127 -30.93 -1.69 3.10
N ALA A 128 -30.21 -0.59 3.35
CA ALA A 128 -30.66 0.76 3.02
C ALA A 128 -30.36 1.17 1.56
N HIS A 129 -29.41 0.51 0.90
CA HIS A 129 -28.93 0.92 -0.43
C HIS A 129 -28.80 -0.27 -1.40
N ASP A 130 -29.54 -0.22 -2.51
CA ASP A 130 -29.39 -1.19 -3.61
C ASP A 130 -28.08 -1.00 -4.38
N ARG A 131 -27.62 0.25 -4.50
CA ARG A 131 -26.38 0.62 -5.18
C ARG A 131 -25.60 1.64 -4.35
N LEU A 132 -24.40 1.26 -3.94
CA LEU A 132 -23.51 2.10 -3.14
C LEU A 132 -22.52 2.85 -4.02
N HIS A 133 -22.67 4.18 -4.06
CA HIS A 133 -21.72 5.06 -4.75
C HIS A 133 -20.47 5.34 -3.92
N ARG A 134 -20.60 5.36 -2.58
CA ARG A 134 -19.52 5.65 -1.64
C ARG A 134 -19.79 4.95 -0.31
N LEU A 135 -18.74 4.54 0.38
CA LEU A 135 -18.79 4.16 1.80
C LEU A 135 -17.93 5.10 2.64
N LEU A 136 -18.43 5.46 3.81
CA LEU A 136 -17.71 6.25 4.81
C LEU A 136 -17.24 5.31 5.92
N VAL A 137 -15.93 5.17 6.09
CA VAL A 137 -15.34 4.29 7.10
C VAL A 137 -14.91 5.12 8.31
N VAL A 138 -15.46 4.82 9.47
CA VAL A 138 -15.18 5.48 10.77
C VAL A 138 -14.65 4.46 11.79
N GLU A 139 -14.25 4.93 12.96
CA GLU A 139 -13.63 4.08 13.99
C GLU A 139 -14.65 3.45 14.97
N GLY A 140 -15.75 4.15 15.29
CA GLY A 140 -16.64 3.77 16.38
C GLY A 140 -18.06 3.36 15.97
N TYR A 141 -18.69 2.54 16.83
CA TYR A 141 -20.11 2.19 16.74
C TYR A 141 -21.01 3.43 16.79
N MET A 142 -20.72 4.33 17.73
CA MET A 142 -21.48 5.55 17.96
C MET A 142 -21.41 6.48 16.76
N ASP A 143 -20.27 6.54 16.07
CA ASP A 143 -20.10 7.33 14.85
C ASP A 143 -21.04 6.84 13.76
N VAL A 144 -21.06 5.52 13.49
CA VAL A 144 -21.97 4.93 12.50
C VAL A 144 -23.43 5.24 12.80
N ILE A 145 -23.86 5.05 14.04
CA ILE A 145 -25.24 5.29 14.45
C ILE A 145 -25.56 6.79 14.33
N SER A 146 -24.62 7.65 14.72
CA SER A 146 -24.74 9.10 14.65
C SER A 146 -24.85 9.62 13.23
N LEU A 147 -24.03 9.10 12.34
CA LEU A 147 -24.04 9.43 10.92
C LEU A 147 -25.33 8.94 10.26
N SER A 148 -25.77 7.72 10.55
CA SER A 148 -27.01 7.17 10.00
C SER A 148 -28.23 8.03 10.35
N ARG A 149 -28.40 8.44 11.61
CA ARG A 149 -29.54 9.29 12.02
C ARG A 149 -29.56 10.67 11.37
N HIS A 150 -28.40 11.21 10.98
CA HIS A 150 -28.31 12.45 10.22
C HIS A 150 -28.40 12.23 8.71
N GLY A 151 -28.76 11.03 8.26
CA GLY A 151 -28.95 10.70 6.86
C GLY A 151 -27.66 10.40 6.09
N VAL A 152 -26.56 10.12 6.79
CA VAL A 152 -25.32 9.56 6.25
C VAL A 152 -25.34 8.05 6.48
N SER A 153 -26.32 7.38 5.89
CA SER A 153 -26.63 5.95 6.09
C SER A 153 -25.72 4.99 5.33
N TYR A 154 -24.57 5.47 4.84
CA TYR A 154 -23.52 4.67 4.18
C TYR A 154 -22.23 4.62 5.02
N ALA A 155 -22.34 4.97 6.31
CA ALA A 155 -21.26 4.88 7.27
C ALA A 155 -21.09 3.46 7.82
N VAL A 156 -19.85 3.02 7.98
CA VAL A 156 -19.46 1.73 8.54
C VAL A 156 -18.26 1.88 9.47
N ALA A 157 -18.09 0.98 10.44
CA ALA A 157 -16.95 1.02 11.36
C ALA A 157 -16.11 -0.25 11.34
N THR A 158 -14.79 -0.09 11.40
CA THR A 158 -13.88 -1.23 11.61
C THR A 158 -13.92 -1.69 13.05
N LEU A 159 -13.86 -2.99 13.26
CA LEU A 159 -13.98 -3.61 14.58
C LEU A 159 -12.61 -3.82 15.22
N GLY A 160 -12.13 -2.87 16.04
CA GLY A 160 -10.90 -3.03 16.82
C GLY A 160 -9.94 -1.84 16.74
N THR A 161 -8.71 -2.04 17.21
CA THR A 161 -7.68 -0.98 17.32
C THR A 161 -6.96 -0.69 16.00
N ALA A 162 -7.03 -1.59 15.02
CA ALA A 162 -6.46 -1.41 13.69
C ALA A 162 -7.35 -2.07 12.64
N SER A 163 -7.60 -1.35 11.55
CA SER A 163 -8.25 -1.89 10.36
C SER A 163 -7.36 -2.94 9.68
N SER A 164 -7.97 -3.93 9.02
CA SER A 164 -7.26 -5.03 8.35
C SER A 164 -7.38 -4.97 6.82
N ARG A 165 -6.54 -5.76 6.12
CA ARG A 165 -6.61 -5.91 4.67
C ARG A 165 -7.94 -6.53 4.24
N GLU A 166 -8.39 -7.56 4.96
CA GLU A 166 -9.61 -8.30 4.68
C GLU A 166 -10.86 -7.44 4.82
N GLN A 167 -10.87 -6.51 5.79
CA GLN A 167 -11.92 -5.51 5.96
C GLN A 167 -12.03 -4.62 4.73
N TYR A 168 -10.92 -4.02 4.25
CA TYR A 168 -10.98 -3.15 3.08
C TYR A 168 -11.31 -3.93 1.80
N GLU A 169 -10.75 -5.12 1.61
CA GLU A 169 -11.13 -6.01 0.50
C GLU A 169 -12.62 -6.35 0.53
N LEU A 170 -13.20 -6.58 1.73
CA LEU A 170 -14.64 -6.76 1.88
C LEU A 170 -15.42 -5.52 1.41
N LEU A 171 -15.02 -4.32 1.84
CA LEU A 171 -15.69 -3.08 1.43
C LEU A 171 -15.63 -2.86 -0.09
N PHE A 172 -14.49 -3.15 -0.72
CA PHE A 172 -14.32 -3.02 -2.17
C PHE A 172 -15.16 -3.99 -2.99
N ARG A 173 -15.73 -5.05 -2.40
CA ARG A 173 -16.73 -5.90 -3.07
C ARG A 173 -18.07 -5.18 -3.25
N TYR A 174 -18.34 -4.16 -2.45
CA TYR A 174 -19.62 -3.43 -2.44
C TYR A 174 -19.52 -2.03 -3.02
N CYS A 175 -18.38 -1.37 -2.85
CA CYS A 175 -18.19 0.00 -3.32
C CYS A 175 -16.76 0.25 -3.79
N LYS A 176 -16.62 0.93 -4.92
CA LYS A 176 -15.32 1.34 -5.48
C LYS A 176 -14.73 2.58 -4.80
N HIS A 177 -15.56 3.38 -4.12
CA HIS A 177 -15.16 4.65 -3.53
C HIS A 177 -15.27 4.59 -2.01
N LEU A 178 -14.14 4.68 -1.31
CA LEU A 178 -14.09 4.72 0.15
C LEU A 178 -13.62 6.11 0.62
N VAL A 179 -14.28 6.65 1.63
CA VAL A 179 -13.78 7.79 2.40
C VAL A 179 -13.48 7.31 3.81
N LEU A 180 -12.23 7.39 4.23
CA LEU A 180 -11.82 7.01 5.56
C LEU A 180 -11.78 8.27 6.42
N CYS A 181 -12.57 8.29 7.48
CA CYS A 181 -12.70 9.40 8.40
C CYS A 181 -12.04 9.04 9.73
N PHE A 182 -11.05 9.85 10.11
CA PHE A 182 -10.25 9.66 11.31
C PHE A 182 -10.40 10.85 12.24
N ASP A 183 -10.37 10.58 13.54
CA ASP A 183 -10.40 11.60 14.58
C ASP A 183 -9.26 12.61 14.40
N GLY A 184 -9.49 13.86 14.80
CA GLY A 184 -8.54 14.96 14.59
C GLY A 184 -7.31 14.96 15.51
N ASP A 185 -7.07 13.88 16.26
CA ASP A 185 -5.97 13.77 17.22
C ASP A 185 -4.76 13.00 16.64
N GLN A 186 -3.69 12.88 17.43
CA GLN A 186 -2.48 12.15 17.01
C GLN A 186 -2.75 10.65 16.79
N ALA A 187 -3.70 10.06 17.53
CA ALA A 187 -4.05 8.65 17.39
C ALA A 187 -4.76 8.42 16.04
N GLY A 188 -5.66 9.31 15.64
CA GLY A 188 -6.33 9.33 14.34
C GLY A 188 -5.34 9.51 13.18
N GLN A 189 -4.34 10.40 13.31
CA GLN A 189 -3.27 10.50 12.31
C GLN A 189 -2.46 9.20 12.18
N ALA A 190 -2.09 8.59 13.31
CA ALA A 190 -1.40 7.31 13.31
C ALA A 190 -2.28 6.17 12.76
N ALA A 191 -3.60 6.22 12.95
CA ALA A 191 -4.57 5.30 12.36
C ALA A 191 -4.64 5.46 10.85
N ALA A 192 -4.73 6.70 10.36
CA ALA A 192 -4.70 7.01 8.93
C ALA A 192 -3.45 6.44 8.25
N TRP A 193 -2.27 6.65 8.85
CA TRP A 193 -1.03 6.11 8.29
C TRP A 193 -1.00 4.58 8.28
N ARG A 194 -1.49 3.92 9.34
CA ARG A 194 -1.61 2.45 9.39
C ARG A 194 -2.55 1.93 8.31
N ALA A 195 -3.68 2.58 8.11
CA ALA A 195 -4.64 2.24 7.07
C ALA A 195 -4.02 2.38 5.66
N ILE A 196 -3.32 3.49 5.38
CA ILE A 196 -2.72 3.73 4.07
C ILE A 196 -1.75 2.63 3.66
N LYS A 197 -0.89 2.17 4.57
CA LYS A 197 0.04 1.06 4.26
C LYS A 197 -0.69 -0.20 3.81
N ILE A 198 -1.82 -0.52 4.45
CA ILE A 198 -2.66 -1.66 4.07
C ILE A 198 -3.35 -1.40 2.73
N LEU A 199 -3.87 -0.19 2.52
CA LEU A 199 -4.61 0.18 1.33
C LEU A 199 -3.72 0.15 0.08
N LEU A 200 -2.46 0.61 0.17
CA LEU A 200 -1.50 0.54 -0.94
C LEU A 200 -1.36 -0.89 -1.48
N GLN A 201 -1.29 -1.89 -0.60
CA GLN A 201 -1.17 -3.33 -0.96
C GLN A 201 -2.40 -3.90 -1.69
N ILE A 202 -3.50 -3.16 -1.72
CA ILE A 202 -4.75 -3.55 -2.36
C ILE A 202 -5.25 -2.49 -3.34
N MET A 203 -4.45 -1.48 -3.66
CA MET A 203 -4.84 -0.47 -4.64
C MET A 203 -4.94 -1.08 -6.04
N ARG A 204 -6.00 -0.68 -6.75
CA ARG A 204 -6.27 -1.03 -8.15
C ARG A 204 -6.84 0.19 -8.86
N SER A 205 -6.69 0.26 -10.17
CA SER A 205 -7.13 1.38 -11.00
C SER A 205 -8.61 1.78 -10.80
N GLU A 206 -9.49 0.83 -10.47
CA GLU A 206 -10.91 1.07 -10.24
C GLU A 206 -11.28 1.49 -8.80
N ARG A 207 -10.32 1.51 -7.88
CA ARG A 207 -10.55 1.82 -6.45
C ARG A 207 -10.17 3.27 -6.18
N GLU A 208 -11.11 4.06 -5.67
CA GLU A 208 -10.86 5.43 -5.21
C GLU A 208 -10.91 5.47 -3.69
N ILE A 209 -9.89 6.09 -3.10
CA ILE A 209 -9.79 6.25 -1.65
C ILE A 209 -9.53 7.71 -1.33
N ARG A 210 -10.30 8.26 -0.39
CA ARG A 210 -10.06 9.57 0.19
C ARG A 210 -9.93 9.48 1.70
N ILE A 211 -9.15 10.40 2.26
CA ILE A 211 -8.87 10.54 3.69
C ILE A 211 -9.49 11.86 4.16
N MET A 212 -10.38 11.76 5.14
CA MET A 212 -11.03 12.87 5.81
C MET A 212 -10.49 12.96 7.23
N GLN A 213 -9.66 13.97 7.49
CA GLN A 213 -9.21 14.28 8.85
C GLN A 213 -10.15 15.28 9.49
N LEU A 214 -10.62 14.98 10.69
CA LEU A 214 -11.48 15.89 11.44
C LEU A 214 -10.67 16.99 12.15
N PRO A 215 -11.30 18.10 12.53
CA PRO A 215 -10.68 19.10 13.41
C PRO A 215 -10.28 18.49 14.76
N GLN A 216 -9.23 19.05 15.39
CA GLN A 216 -8.75 18.57 16.67
C GLN A 216 -9.86 18.58 17.73
N GLY A 217 -10.01 17.48 18.47
CA GLY A 217 -11.02 17.33 19.51
C GLY A 217 -12.38 16.85 19.02
N HIS A 218 -12.56 16.66 17.71
CA HIS A 218 -13.77 16.09 17.13
C HIS A 218 -13.60 14.65 16.67
N ASP A 219 -14.64 13.87 16.95
CA ASP A 219 -14.99 12.59 16.34
C ASP A 219 -16.17 12.79 15.34
N PRO A 220 -16.49 11.82 14.48
CA PRO A 220 -17.60 11.98 13.53
C PRO A 220 -18.93 12.27 14.23
N ASP A 221 -19.19 11.66 15.40
CA ASP A 221 -20.41 11.89 16.19
C ASP A 221 -20.55 13.36 16.65
N SER A 222 -19.53 13.94 17.26
CA SER A 222 -19.55 15.32 17.74
C SER A 222 -19.61 16.32 16.60
N LEU A 223 -18.85 16.09 15.51
CA LEU A 223 -18.79 17.03 14.40
C LEU A 223 -20.11 17.13 13.64
N ILE A 224 -20.78 16.00 13.37
CA ILE A 224 -22.07 16.04 12.67
C ILE A 224 -23.19 16.62 13.54
N GLN A 225 -23.13 16.43 14.86
CA GLN A 225 -24.06 17.06 15.79
C GLN A 225 -23.92 18.59 15.80
N GLU A 226 -22.69 19.10 15.70
CA GLU A 226 -22.42 20.53 15.71
C GLU A 226 -22.78 21.19 14.37
N GLN A 227 -22.34 20.58 13.25
CA GLN A 227 -22.39 21.23 11.93
C GLN A 227 -23.56 20.80 11.06
N GLY A 228 -24.22 19.70 11.42
CA GLY A 228 -25.30 19.10 10.63
C GLY A 228 -24.81 18.39 9.36
N LYS A 229 -25.76 17.75 8.67
CA LYS A 229 -25.50 16.88 7.51
C LYS A 229 -24.81 17.59 6.35
N ASP A 230 -25.26 18.78 5.99
CA ASP A 230 -24.83 19.43 4.74
C ASP A 230 -23.37 19.89 4.81
N GLN A 231 -22.97 20.45 5.94
CA GLN A 231 -21.57 20.83 6.19
C GLN A 231 -20.69 19.59 6.31
N PHE A 232 -21.14 18.56 7.04
CA PHE A 232 -20.41 17.31 7.14
C PHE A 232 -20.21 16.66 5.76
N SER A 233 -21.25 16.62 4.91
CA SER A 233 -21.19 16.08 3.55
C SER A 233 -20.21 16.86 2.66
N THR A 234 -20.18 18.18 2.82
CA THR A 234 -19.20 19.04 2.13
C THR A 234 -17.76 18.67 2.53
N GLN A 235 -17.52 18.31 3.78
CA GLN A 235 -16.19 17.84 4.21
C GLN A 235 -15.84 16.47 3.61
N ILE A 236 -16.81 15.54 3.52
CA ILE A 236 -16.62 14.25 2.85
C ILE A 236 -16.20 14.47 1.38
N ASP A 237 -16.84 15.42 0.68
CA ASP A 237 -16.51 15.70 -0.72
C ASP A 237 -15.15 16.37 -0.91
N LYS A 238 -14.71 17.15 0.08
CA LYS A 238 -13.38 17.77 0.14
C LYS A 238 -12.29 16.85 0.69
N ALA A 239 -12.62 15.62 1.06
CA ALA A 239 -11.64 14.66 1.57
C ALA A 239 -10.47 14.49 0.58
N VAL A 240 -9.26 14.41 1.12
CA VAL A 240 -8.03 14.40 0.34
C VAL A 240 -7.84 13.03 -0.30
N VAL A 241 -7.49 12.96 -1.59
CA VAL A 241 -7.22 11.68 -2.25
C VAL A 241 -6.01 10.99 -1.61
N LEU A 242 -6.01 9.65 -1.60
CA LEU A 242 -4.99 8.85 -0.90
C LEU A 242 -3.55 9.21 -1.32
N SER A 243 -3.31 9.44 -2.61
CA SER A 243 -1.99 9.80 -3.13
C SER A 243 -1.47 11.11 -2.51
N ASP A 244 -2.29 12.15 -2.50
CA ASP A 244 -1.91 13.46 -1.97
C ASP A 244 -1.68 13.38 -0.47
N PHE A 245 -2.57 12.70 0.25
CA PHE A 245 -2.40 12.49 1.68
C PHE A 245 -1.11 11.74 2.00
N PHE A 246 -0.80 10.68 1.24
CA PHE A 246 0.42 9.88 1.42
C PHE A 246 1.69 10.73 1.28
N PHE A 247 1.77 11.55 0.23
CA PHE A 247 2.92 12.42 0.01
C PHE A 247 3.00 13.57 1.00
N ASP A 248 1.87 14.22 1.33
CA ASP A 248 1.83 15.29 2.33
C ASP A 248 2.26 14.80 3.71
N TYR A 249 1.84 13.59 4.09
CA TYR A 249 2.23 12.98 5.35
C TYR A 249 3.74 12.70 5.45
N LEU A 250 4.34 12.19 4.37
CA LEU A 250 5.79 11.93 4.32
C LEU A 250 6.60 13.24 4.22
N ALA A 251 6.13 14.20 3.43
CA ALA A 251 6.77 15.50 3.27
C ALA A 251 6.88 16.27 4.59
N LYS A 252 5.86 16.19 5.47
CA LYS A 252 5.88 16.84 6.79
C LYS A 252 6.92 16.28 7.76
N GLN A 253 7.48 15.10 7.50
CA GLN A 253 8.45 14.44 8.38
C GLN A 253 9.91 14.69 7.98
N HIS A 254 10.14 15.36 6.85
CA HIS A 254 11.46 15.53 6.27
C HIS A 254 11.66 16.97 5.77
N ASP A 255 12.88 17.51 5.93
CA ASP A 255 13.21 18.80 5.32
C ASP A 255 13.53 18.62 3.84
N LEU A 256 12.54 18.86 2.98
CA LEU A 256 12.67 18.69 1.54
C LEU A 256 13.61 19.71 0.87
N ASN A 257 14.10 20.72 1.61
CA ASN A 257 15.12 21.64 1.09
C ASN A 257 16.51 21.00 1.09
N THR A 258 16.73 19.95 1.89
CA THR A 258 18.01 19.24 1.99
C THR A 258 18.06 18.01 1.09
N ILE A 259 19.26 17.56 0.70
CA ILE A 259 19.43 16.31 -0.05
C ILE A 259 19.11 15.12 0.87
N GLU A 260 19.50 15.21 2.13
CA GLU A 260 19.28 14.21 3.17
C GLU A 260 17.79 13.98 3.42
N GLY A 261 16.99 15.05 3.55
CA GLY A 261 15.54 14.95 3.73
C GLY A 261 14.83 14.40 2.50
N ARG A 262 15.23 14.81 1.29
CA ARG A 262 14.72 14.23 0.03
C ARG A 262 15.05 12.74 -0.11
N SER A 263 16.30 12.36 0.21
CA SER A 263 16.75 10.97 0.23
C SER A 263 15.99 10.14 1.27
N ALA A 264 15.75 10.70 2.47
CA ALA A 264 14.97 10.04 3.51
C ALA A 264 13.52 9.77 3.08
N LEU A 265 12.87 10.76 2.45
CA LEU A 265 11.52 10.60 1.90
C LEU A 265 11.47 9.48 0.86
N VAL A 266 12.41 9.46 -0.10
CA VAL A 266 12.47 8.42 -1.14
C VAL A 266 12.70 7.04 -0.54
N ARG A 267 13.58 6.93 0.45
CA ARG A 267 13.89 5.68 1.16
C ARG A 267 12.64 5.10 1.84
N VAL A 268 11.76 5.94 2.38
CA VAL A 268 10.52 5.50 3.04
C VAL A 268 9.41 5.22 2.02
N ALA A 269 9.24 6.10 1.02
CA ALA A 269 8.14 6.02 0.07
C ALA A 269 8.30 4.86 -0.93
N ARG A 270 9.51 4.65 -1.47
CA ARG A 270 9.78 3.66 -2.51
C ARG A 270 9.34 2.23 -2.16
N PRO A 271 9.67 1.66 -0.99
CA PRO A 271 9.20 0.31 -0.64
C PRO A 271 7.67 0.23 -0.51
N LEU A 272 7.01 1.28 0.02
CA LEU A 272 5.55 1.31 0.14
C LEU A 272 4.85 1.38 -1.23
N ILE A 273 5.42 2.12 -2.18
CA ILE A 273 4.89 2.20 -3.55
C ILE A 273 5.08 0.85 -4.29
N ALA A 274 6.19 0.16 -4.03
CA ALA A 274 6.47 -1.14 -4.61
C ALA A 274 5.52 -2.25 -4.13
N GLU A 275 4.81 -2.05 -3.01
CA GLU A 275 3.76 -2.96 -2.54
C GLU A 275 2.45 -2.83 -3.31
N ILE A 276 2.28 -1.78 -4.14
CA ILE A 276 1.07 -1.59 -4.94
C ILE A 276 1.01 -2.65 -6.07
N PRO A 277 -0.06 -3.47 -6.14
CA PRO A 277 -0.15 -4.52 -7.15
C PRO A 277 -0.52 -3.99 -8.55
N ASP A 278 -1.17 -2.84 -8.65
CA ASP A 278 -1.50 -2.20 -9.93
C ASP A 278 -0.29 -1.44 -10.48
N GLU A 279 0.29 -1.95 -11.57
CA GLU A 279 1.51 -1.39 -12.16
C GLU A 279 1.34 0.05 -12.64
N THR A 280 0.18 0.38 -13.22
CA THR A 280 -0.07 1.73 -13.74
C THR A 280 -0.15 2.73 -12.58
N TYR A 281 -0.91 2.40 -11.53
CA TYR A 281 -0.99 3.23 -10.34
C TYR A 281 0.37 3.34 -9.63
N SER A 282 1.13 2.24 -9.55
CA SER A 282 2.49 2.25 -8.97
C SER A 282 3.45 3.16 -9.76
N GLN A 283 3.40 3.13 -11.10
CA GLN A 283 4.19 4.02 -11.95
C GLN A 283 3.81 5.50 -11.74
N LEU A 284 2.52 5.82 -11.66
CA LEU A 284 2.04 7.19 -11.37
C LEU A 284 2.49 7.66 -9.99
N MET A 285 2.44 6.80 -8.97
CA MET A 285 2.96 7.09 -7.64
C MET A 285 4.48 7.30 -7.66
N HIS A 286 5.24 6.53 -8.44
CA HIS A 286 6.67 6.75 -8.62
C HIS A 286 6.99 8.08 -9.32
N ALA A 287 6.24 8.44 -10.37
CA ALA A 287 6.38 9.74 -11.03
C ALA A 287 6.10 10.89 -10.04
N ARG A 288 5.02 10.78 -9.26
CA ARG A 288 4.68 11.75 -8.22
C ARG A 288 5.74 11.85 -7.13
N LEU A 289 6.33 10.73 -6.72
CA LEU A 289 7.45 10.71 -5.79
C LEU A 289 8.65 11.50 -6.32
N SER A 290 8.99 11.38 -7.60
CA SER A 290 10.08 12.14 -8.22
C SER A 290 9.81 13.65 -8.19
N GLU A 291 8.58 14.06 -8.47
CA GLU A 291 8.16 15.47 -8.36
C GLU A 291 8.30 16.01 -6.93
N VAL A 292 7.74 15.29 -5.95
CA VAL A 292 7.72 15.71 -4.54
C VAL A 292 9.12 15.77 -3.95
N ALA A 293 9.96 14.79 -4.27
CA ALA A 293 11.36 14.77 -3.85
C ALA A 293 12.23 15.80 -4.60
N GLN A 294 11.64 16.60 -5.50
CA GLN A 294 12.35 17.53 -6.38
C GLN A 294 13.54 16.85 -7.05
N ILE A 295 13.39 15.57 -7.38
CA ILE A 295 14.33 14.88 -8.23
C ILE A 295 14.09 15.51 -9.58
N SER A 296 14.87 16.56 -9.86
CA SER A 296 14.91 17.10 -11.20
C SER A 296 15.27 15.93 -12.09
N LEU A 297 14.35 15.54 -12.98
CA LEU A 297 14.69 14.87 -14.23
C LEU A 297 15.43 15.89 -15.12
N SER A 298 16.49 16.47 -14.57
CA SER A 298 17.51 17.26 -15.25
C SER A 298 18.70 16.33 -15.43
N VAL A 299 18.50 15.28 -16.22
CA VAL A 299 19.46 15.13 -17.30
C VAL A 299 19.18 16.33 -18.20
N LYS A 300 20.10 17.30 -18.23
CA LYS A 300 20.05 18.36 -19.23
C LYS A 300 20.06 17.69 -20.60
N ARG A 301 18.89 17.45 -21.18
CA ARG A 301 18.72 17.28 -22.61
C ARG A 301 19.15 18.62 -23.25
N PRO A 302 20.22 18.67 -24.06
CA PRO A 302 20.44 19.83 -24.91
C PRO A 302 19.21 20.02 -25.80
N GLN A 303 18.72 21.26 -25.90
CA GLN A 303 17.54 21.62 -26.67
C GLN A 303 17.68 21.13 -28.13
N ARG A 304 16.78 20.22 -28.54
CA ARG A 304 16.60 19.87 -29.95
C ARG A 304 15.79 20.97 -30.64
N ILE A 305 16.38 21.52 -31.69
CA ILE A 305 15.70 22.28 -32.74
C ILE A 305 14.53 21.44 -33.28
N ARG A 306 13.39 22.09 -33.53
CA ARG A 306 12.16 21.49 -34.08
C ARG A 306 12.42 20.84 -35.44
N SER A 307 12.10 19.55 -35.57
CA SER A 307 11.38 18.99 -36.75
C SER A 307 11.00 17.52 -36.57
N SER A 308 9.80 17.21 -37.08
CA SER A 308 9.12 15.93 -37.36
C SER A 308 8.72 14.99 -36.21
N GLN A 309 7.39 14.88 -36.10
CA GLN A 309 6.55 13.85 -35.51
C GLN A 309 7.15 12.43 -35.56
N TYR A 310 7.20 11.76 -34.42
CA TYR A 310 7.12 10.31 -34.33
C TYR A 310 6.48 9.93 -32.98
N GLN A 311 5.37 9.19 -33.02
CA GLN A 311 4.74 8.57 -31.84
C GLN A 311 5.39 7.21 -31.60
N PRO A 312 5.73 6.81 -30.36
CA PRO A 312 6.14 5.44 -30.10
C PRO A 312 4.92 4.56 -29.80
N VAL A 313 4.92 3.41 -30.45
CA VAL A 313 4.03 2.26 -30.26
C VAL A 313 4.43 1.52 -28.98
N GLN A 314 3.45 0.88 -28.34
CA GLN A 314 3.56 0.09 -27.13
C GLN A 314 4.46 -1.15 -27.27
N GLY A 315 5.03 -1.57 -26.14
CA GLY A 315 5.42 -2.94 -25.86
C GLY A 315 6.87 -3.07 -25.45
N LEU A 316 7.10 -3.56 -24.22
CA LEU A 316 7.99 -4.66 -23.82
C LEU A 316 8.54 -4.52 -22.40
N ASP A 317 8.58 -5.68 -21.75
CA ASP A 317 8.79 -5.93 -20.33
C ASP A 317 9.97 -5.20 -19.67
N SER A 318 9.76 -4.87 -18.40
CA SER A 318 10.77 -4.28 -17.52
C SER A 318 11.97 -5.21 -17.26
N LYS A 319 13.16 -4.62 -17.04
CA LYS A 319 14.30 -5.16 -16.26
C LYS A 319 15.25 -6.18 -16.95
N LEU A 320 15.95 -5.79 -18.01
CA LEU A 320 17.20 -6.47 -18.40
C LEU A 320 18.41 -5.59 -18.03
N SER A 321 19.49 -6.18 -17.50
CA SER A 321 20.76 -5.45 -17.32
C SER A 321 21.33 -5.10 -18.69
N LEU A 322 22.14 -4.04 -18.79
CA LEU A 322 22.79 -3.64 -20.05
C LEU A 322 23.58 -4.80 -20.66
N VAL A 323 24.24 -5.60 -19.82
CA VAL A 323 24.99 -6.80 -20.21
C VAL A 323 24.08 -7.84 -20.85
N LYS A 324 22.92 -8.14 -20.24
CA LYS A 324 21.96 -9.10 -20.82
C LYS A 324 21.36 -8.62 -22.13
N THR A 325 21.09 -7.33 -22.23
CA THR A 325 20.55 -6.72 -23.45
C THR A 325 21.57 -6.78 -24.58
N ALA A 326 22.84 -6.48 -24.30
CA ALA A 326 23.96 -6.63 -25.24
C ALA A 326 24.13 -8.08 -25.70
N ILE A 327 24.14 -9.05 -24.78
CA ILE A 327 24.22 -10.48 -25.11
C ILE A 327 23.09 -10.88 -26.05
N ASN A 328 21.86 -10.50 -25.70
CA ASN A 328 20.67 -10.92 -26.44
C ASN A 328 20.66 -10.35 -27.86
N ILE A 329 21.06 -9.08 -28.02
CA ILE A 329 21.16 -8.43 -29.33
C ILE A 329 22.29 -9.03 -30.16
N LEU A 330 23.51 -9.11 -29.61
CA LEU A 330 24.70 -9.52 -30.37
C LEU A 330 24.65 -10.96 -30.82
N ILE A 331 24.16 -11.89 -29.98
CA ILE A 331 24.09 -13.29 -30.37
C ILE A 331 23.06 -13.51 -31.49
N GLN A 332 21.91 -12.82 -31.43
CA GLN A 332 20.84 -12.96 -32.42
C GLN A 332 21.08 -12.14 -33.70
N ASN A 333 21.96 -11.14 -33.66
CA ASN A 333 22.27 -10.22 -34.77
C ASN A 333 23.80 -9.98 -34.85
N PRO A 334 24.59 -10.99 -35.24
CA PRO A 334 26.07 -10.92 -35.20
C PRO A 334 26.66 -9.80 -36.04
N GLU A 335 26.00 -9.41 -37.13
CA GLU A 335 26.40 -8.30 -38.01
C GLU A 335 26.45 -6.94 -37.29
N MET A 336 25.76 -6.82 -36.14
CA MET A 336 25.75 -5.61 -35.32
C MET A 336 27.05 -5.40 -34.53
N ILE A 337 28.01 -6.34 -34.61
CA ILE A 337 29.36 -6.18 -34.06
C ILE A 337 30.05 -4.90 -34.57
N ARG A 338 29.69 -4.42 -35.76
CA ARG A 338 30.16 -3.14 -36.32
C ARG A 338 29.90 -1.93 -35.41
N VAL A 339 28.81 -1.95 -34.65
CA VAL A 339 28.42 -0.89 -33.71
C VAL A 339 29.34 -0.89 -32.50
N VAL A 340 29.69 -2.09 -32.02
CA VAL A 340 30.63 -2.29 -30.91
C VAL A 340 32.04 -1.90 -31.33
N ASN A 341 32.44 -2.26 -32.55
CA ASN A 341 33.81 -2.11 -32.99
C ASN A 341 34.27 -0.65 -33.14
N ASN A 342 33.33 0.29 -33.23
CA ASN A 342 33.59 1.72 -33.32
C ASN A 342 33.76 2.44 -31.97
N GLN A 343 33.77 1.71 -30.85
CA GLN A 343 33.89 2.29 -29.51
C GLN A 343 35.05 1.66 -28.70
N PRO A 344 35.64 2.40 -27.73
CA PRO A 344 36.68 1.85 -26.84
C PRO A 344 36.14 0.70 -25.98
N ARG A 345 36.95 -0.34 -25.73
CA ARG A 345 36.52 -1.63 -25.16
C ARG A 345 37.37 -2.01 -23.96
N ASP A 346 36.81 -1.91 -22.75
CA ASP A 346 37.40 -2.51 -21.55
C ASP A 346 36.31 -2.93 -20.54
N TRP A 347 35.42 -3.82 -20.96
CA TRP A 347 34.28 -4.25 -20.14
C TRP A 347 34.65 -5.28 -19.06
N LYS A 348 35.91 -5.73 -19.01
CA LYS A 348 36.41 -6.69 -18.01
C LYS A 348 36.25 -6.21 -16.57
N MET A 349 36.08 -4.91 -16.39
CA MET A 349 35.99 -4.26 -15.08
C MET A 349 34.56 -4.19 -14.55
N ILE A 350 33.55 -4.42 -15.41
CA ILE A 350 32.12 -4.35 -15.08
C ILE A 350 31.77 -5.42 -14.06
N ASP A 351 31.08 -5.01 -12.99
CA ASP A 351 30.66 -5.87 -11.89
C ASP A 351 29.26 -6.43 -12.19
N ASP A 352 29.20 -7.31 -13.20
CA ASP A 352 27.97 -8.01 -13.61
C ASP A 352 28.26 -9.51 -13.71
N ALA A 353 27.34 -10.34 -13.18
CA ALA A 353 27.48 -11.79 -13.16
C ALA A 353 27.52 -12.44 -14.55
N ASP A 354 27.06 -11.74 -15.59
CA ASP A 354 26.98 -12.22 -16.96
C ASP A 354 28.04 -11.57 -17.88
N ILE A 355 28.97 -10.79 -17.33
CA ILE A 355 29.97 -10.07 -18.14
C ILE A 355 30.89 -11.00 -18.93
N ASP A 356 31.28 -12.13 -18.34
CA ASP A 356 32.10 -13.14 -19.00
C ASP A 356 31.38 -13.79 -20.18
N VAL A 357 30.04 -13.87 -20.12
CA VAL A 357 29.22 -14.36 -21.24
C VAL A 357 29.18 -13.33 -22.36
N LEU A 358 29.06 -12.05 -22.04
CA LEU A 358 29.12 -10.97 -23.05
C LEU A 358 30.48 -10.92 -23.75
N LEU A 359 31.57 -11.03 -22.99
CA LEU A 359 32.92 -11.05 -23.54
C LEU A 359 33.14 -12.27 -24.45
N LEU A 360 32.66 -13.45 -24.05
CA LEU A 360 32.72 -14.66 -24.88
C LEU A 360 31.94 -14.50 -26.20
N VAL A 361 30.69 -14.00 -26.12
CA VAL A 361 29.86 -13.78 -27.31
C VAL A 361 30.53 -12.79 -28.26
N TYR A 362 31.06 -11.70 -27.71
CA TYR A 362 31.79 -10.69 -28.46
C TYR A 362 33.03 -11.26 -29.14
N GLU A 363 33.91 -11.96 -28.41
CA GLU A 363 35.14 -12.56 -28.96
C GLU A 363 34.82 -13.57 -30.07
N THR A 364 33.76 -14.36 -29.90
CA THR A 364 33.34 -15.36 -30.90
C THR A 364 32.86 -14.70 -32.19
N ILE A 365 32.10 -13.60 -32.09
CA ILE A 365 31.62 -12.84 -33.26
C ILE A 365 32.78 -12.07 -33.93
N ASP A 366 33.69 -11.49 -33.16
CA ASP A 366 34.82 -10.71 -33.73
C ASP A 366 35.77 -11.59 -34.56
N HIS A 367 35.93 -12.88 -34.19
CA HIS A 367 36.71 -13.85 -34.97
C HIS A 367 35.95 -14.42 -36.19
N ASN A 368 34.62 -14.28 -36.23
CA ASN A 368 33.74 -14.82 -37.27
C ASN A 368 32.60 -13.83 -37.58
N SER A 369 32.95 -12.66 -38.13
CA SER A 369 32.02 -11.52 -38.28
C SER A 369 30.86 -11.74 -39.27
N ASP A 370 30.93 -12.78 -40.11
CA ASP A 370 29.87 -13.19 -41.05
C ASP A 370 29.03 -14.38 -40.55
N ALA A 371 29.30 -14.90 -39.33
CA ALA A 371 28.59 -16.06 -38.81
C ALA A 371 27.14 -15.76 -38.45
N THR A 372 26.25 -16.69 -38.74
CA THR A 372 24.83 -16.65 -38.36
C THR A 372 24.63 -17.05 -36.90
N PHE A 373 23.49 -16.68 -36.30
CA PHE A 373 23.10 -17.09 -34.95
C PHE A 373 23.26 -18.61 -34.72
N LEU A 374 22.88 -19.43 -35.70
CA LEU A 374 22.95 -20.90 -35.59
C LEU A 374 24.41 -21.40 -35.54
N GLU A 375 25.28 -20.85 -36.38
CA GLU A 375 26.71 -21.20 -36.43
C GLU A 375 27.43 -20.78 -35.14
N LEU A 376 27.08 -19.63 -34.57
CA LEU A 376 27.61 -19.20 -33.27
C LEU A 376 27.16 -20.10 -32.12
N MET A 377 25.90 -20.53 -32.12
CA MET A 377 25.38 -21.43 -31.09
C MET A 377 26.02 -22.83 -31.17
N GLU A 378 26.32 -23.32 -32.37
CA GLU A 378 27.04 -24.59 -32.58
C GLU A 378 28.50 -24.46 -32.12
N GLN A 379 29.19 -23.38 -32.49
CA GLN A 379 30.57 -23.12 -32.08
C GLN A 379 30.73 -23.00 -30.55
N LEU A 380 29.72 -22.44 -29.87
CA LEU A 380 29.73 -22.26 -28.42
C LEU A 380 29.26 -23.48 -27.63
N GLU A 381 28.80 -24.55 -28.29
CA GLU A 381 28.14 -25.70 -27.64
C GLU A 381 29.01 -26.38 -26.57
N HIS A 382 30.33 -26.42 -26.80
CA HIS A 382 31.28 -27.06 -25.89
C HIS A 382 31.88 -26.10 -24.85
N HIS A 383 31.46 -24.83 -24.83
CA HIS A 383 31.97 -23.86 -23.87
C HIS A 383 31.28 -23.99 -22.51
N HIS A 384 32.04 -23.88 -21.41
CA HIS A 384 31.51 -24.02 -20.05
C HIS A 384 30.43 -22.97 -19.68
N LEU A 385 30.38 -21.83 -20.37
CA LEU A 385 29.36 -20.78 -20.22
C LEU A 385 28.12 -20.96 -21.11
N PHE A 386 28.06 -22.01 -21.94
CA PHE A 386 27.00 -22.18 -22.95
C PHE A 386 25.60 -22.31 -22.35
N GLU A 387 25.45 -23.06 -21.25
CA GLU A 387 24.15 -23.20 -20.57
C GLU A 387 23.69 -21.88 -19.95
N ARG A 388 24.63 -21.04 -19.51
CA ARG A 388 24.31 -19.69 -19.05
C ARG A 388 23.86 -18.81 -20.21
N LEU A 389 24.55 -18.84 -21.35
CA LEU A 389 24.15 -18.12 -22.56
C LEU A 389 22.73 -18.49 -23.02
N LYS A 390 22.40 -19.79 -23.10
CA LYS A 390 21.04 -20.25 -23.42
C LYS A 390 19.99 -19.67 -22.49
N SER A 391 20.28 -19.60 -21.19
CA SER A 391 19.34 -19.05 -20.20
C SER A 391 19.09 -17.54 -20.33
N LEU A 392 19.98 -16.82 -21.05
CA LEU A 392 19.89 -15.37 -21.25
C LEU A 392 19.23 -14.99 -22.57
N ILE A 393 19.16 -15.90 -23.54
CA ILE A 393 18.55 -15.64 -24.84
C ILE A 393 17.03 -15.60 -24.69
N ASN A 394 16.45 -14.44 -25.01
CA ASN A 394 15.02 -14.21 -25.00
C ASN A 394 14.57 -13.64 -26.35
N LYS A 395 13.30 -13.84 -26.70
CA LYS A 395 12.74 -13.31 -27.94
C LYS A 395 12.89 -11.79 -27.99
N LEU A 396 13.68 -11.29 -28.95
CA LEU A 396 13.72 -9.87 -29.27
C LEU A 396 12.44 -9.49 -30.01
N LEU A 397 11.81 -8.41 -29.57
CA LEU A 397 10.66 -7.81 -30.24
C LEU A 397 11.04 -6.39 -30.68
N LEU A 398 12.16 -6.29 -31.38
CA LEU A 398 12.70 -5.06 -31.97
C LEU A 398 12.84 -5.24 -33.48
N THR A 399 12.60 -4.19 -34.25
CA THR A 399 12.91 -4.14 -35.68
C THR A 399 14.41 -3.95 -35.91
N GLU A 400 14.94 -4.29 -37.08
CA GLU A 400 16.37 -4.11 -37.42
C GLU A 400 16.87 -2.68 -37.16
N SER A 401 16.05 -1.66 -37.47
CA SER A 401 16.39 -0.25 -37.19
C SER A 401 16.40 0.12 -35.71
N GLU A 402 15.61 -0.58 -34.88
CA GLU A 402 15.57 -0.38 -33.43
C GLU A 402 16.71 -1.13 -32.74
N ILE A 403 17.14 -2.27 -33.29
CA ILE A 403 18.25 -3.08 -32.78
C ILE A 403 19.57 -2.30 -32.81
N GLU A 404 19.88 -1.60 -33.91
CA GLU A 404 21.12 -0.83 -34.03
C GLU A 404 21.18 0.34 -33.03
N ALA A 405 20.05 1.05 -32.87
CA ALA A 405 19.93 2.17 -31.94
C ALA A 405 20.02 1.71 -30.48
N GLU A 406 19.30 0.63 -30.13
CA GLU A 406 19.31 0.04 -28.79
C GLU A 406 20.72 -0.48 -28.45
N LEU A 407 21.38 -1.18 -29.36
CA LEU A 407 22.74 -1.66 -29.13
C LEU A 407 23.71 -0.50 -28.92
N SER A 408 23.63 0.56 -29.72
CA SER A 408 24.46 1.74 -29.55
C SER A 408 24.30 2.38 -28.16
N ASP A 409 23.06 2.50 -27.68
CA ASP A 409 22.76 3.04 -26.35
C ASP A 409 23.28 2.11 -25.23
N VAL A 410 23.13 0.80 -25.41
CA VAL A 410 23.63 -0.22 -24.47
C VAL A 410 25.15 -0.19 -24.36
N ILE A 411 25.87 -0.19 -25.49
CA ILE A 411 27.34 -0.12 -25.53
C ILE A 411 27.84 1.20 -24.91
N THR A 412 27.16 2.31 -25.19
CA THR A 412 27.48 3.61 -24.58
C THR A 412 27.33 3.55 -23.05
N GLY A 413 26.29 2.87 -22.57
CA GLY A 413 26.07 2.62 -21.15
C GLY A 413 27.19 1.81 -20.51
N LEU A 414 27.57 0.68 -21.14
CA LEU A 414 28.65 -0.19 -20.66
C LEU A 414 30.01 0.54 -20.60
N ASN A 415 30.33 1.33 -21.63
CA ASN A 415 31.58 2.11 -21.67
C ASN A 415 31.65 3.17 -20.58
N LYS A 416 30.52 3.81 -20.28
CA LYS A 416 30.41 4.76 -19.17
C LYS A 416 30.60 4.08 -17.81
N GLU A 417 30.04 2.89 -17.64
CA GLU A 417 30.16 2.10 -16.43
C GLU A 417 31.60 1.63 -16.18
N THR A 418 32.25 1.05 -17.20
CA THR A 418 33.69 0.73 -17.21
C THR A 418 34.53 1.93 -16.76
N ARG A 419 34.30 3.10 -17.36
CA ARG A 419 35.05 4.32 -17.06
C ARG A 419 34.85 4.75 -15.60
N GLN A 420 33.62 4.70 -15.11
CA GLN A 420 33.32 5.05 -13.72
C GLN A 420 34.01 4.12 -12.73
N GLN A 421 34.03 2.81 -13.00
CA GLN A 421 34.73 1.85 -12.16
C GLN A 421 36.25 2.03 -12.21
N ARG A 422 36.82 2.32 -13.38
CA ARG A 422 38.25 2.62 -13.52
C ARG A 422 38.65 3.88 -12.73
N VAL A 423 37.82 4.93 -12.78
CA VAL A 423 38.00 6.14 -11.94
C VAL A 423 37.93 5.77 -10.46
N ASN A 424 36.94 4.99 -10.04
CA ASN A 424 36.78 4.58 -8.64
C ASN A 424 38.00 3.77 -8.15
N GLN A 425 38.55 2.87 -8.97
CA GLN A 425 39.76 2.11 -8.64
C GLN A 425 41.00 2.99 -8.54
N LEU A 426 41.22 3.91 -9.49
CA LEU A 426 42.36 4.83 -9.46
C LEU A 426 42.28 5.78 -8.25
N VAL A 427 41.08 6.27 -7.90
CA VAL A 427 40.84 7.08 -6.71
C VAL A 427 41.08 6.26 -5.43
N SER A 428 40.57 5.04 -5.35
CA SER A 428 40.80 4.14 -4.22
C SER A 428 42.29 3.81 -4.07
N LYS A 429 43.00 3.56 -5.16
CA LYS A 429 44.44 3.29 -5.16
C LYS A 429 45.23 4.52 -4.72
N ALA A 430 44.88 5.72 -5.19
CA ALA A 430 45.50 6.98 -4.78
C ALA A 430 45.39 7.23 -3.26
N SER A 431 44.31 6.75 -2.63
CA SER A 431 44.11 6.83 -1.18
C SER A 431 45.02 5.90 -0.37
N GLN A 432 45.54 4.82 -0.98
CA GLN A 432 46.31 3.78 -0.31
C GLN A 432 47.81 3.77 -0.71
N LYS A 433 48.14 4.23 -1.92
CA LYS A 433 49.51 4.33 -2.45
C LYS A 433 49.60 5.46 -3.48
N ALA A 434 50.79 6.04 -3.65
CA ALA A 434 51.01 7.05 -4.67
C ALA A 434 50.81 6.45 -6.07
N LEU A 435 49.93 7.06 -6.88
CA LEU A 435 49.77 6.72 -8.30
C LEU A 435 51.07 7.04 -9.07
N ASN A 436 51.42 6.18 -10.02
CA ASN A 436 52.53 6.46 -10.93
C ASN A 436 52.16 7.56 -11.95
N THR A 437 53.13 8.09 -12.69
CA THR A 437 52.91 9.20 -13.63
C THR A 437 51.87 8.87 -14.70
N GLN A 438 51.86 7.63 -15.18
CA GLN A 438 50.93 7.15 -16.21
C GLN A 438 49.49 7.06 -15.68
N GLU A 439 49.29 6.59 -14.45
CA GLU A 439 47.98 6.48 -13.79
C GLU A 439 47.39 7.85 -13.43
N LYS A 440 48.24 8.85 -13.15
CA LYS A 440 47.80 10.23 -12.93
C LYS A 440 47.34 10.90 -14.22
N GLU A 441 48.06 10.68 -15.32
CA GLU A 441 47.65 11.15 -16.65
C GLU A 441 46.37 10.45 -17.10
N GLU A 442 46.26 9.13 -16.89
CA GLU A 442 45.06 8.34 -17.18
C GLU A 442 43.85 8.85 -16.37
N LEU A 443 43.98 9.04 -15.06
CA LEU A 443 42.90 9.59 -14.23
C LEU A 443 42.50 11.00 -14.69
N SER A 444 43.45 11.83 -15.11
CA SER A 444 43.15 13.16 -15.63
C SER A 444 42.39 13.10 -16.95
N GLN A 445 42.80 12.24 -17.88
CA GLN A 445 42.11 12.01 -19.17
C GLN A 445 40.69 11.45 -18.94
N LEU A 446 40.56 10.45 -18.05
CA LEU A 446 39.28 9.87 -17.65
C LEU A 446 38.37 10.84 -16.87
N LEU A 447 38.85 12.00 -16.45
CA LEU A 447 38.02 13.08 -15.87
C LEU A 447 37.73 14.22 -16.86
N THR A 448 38.46 14.31 -17.99
CA THR A 448 38.38 15.42 -18.95
C THR A 448 37.69 15.10 -20.27
N ASP A 449 37.72 13.86 -20.76
CA ASP A 449 36.94 13.45 -21.93
C ASP A 449 35.45 13.48 -21.58
N LYS A 450 34.64 14.35 -22.17
CA LYS A 450 33.21 14.43 -21.85
C LYS A 450 32.36 13.49 -22.69
#